data_AF-A0A1B6LP03-F1
#
_entry.id   AF-A0A1B6LP03-F1
#
_cell.length_a   1.000
_cell.length_b   1.000
_cell.length_c   1.000
_cell.angle_alpha   90.00
_cell.angle_beta   90.00
_cell.angle_gamma   90.00
#
_symmetry.space_group_name_H-M   'P 1'
#
loop_
_entity.id
_entity.type
_entity.pdbx_description
1 polymer ?
#
loop_
_entity_poly.entity_id
_entity_poly.type
_entity_poly.pdbx_seq_one_letter_code
_entity_poly.pdbx_strand_id
1 'polypeptide(L)'
;DPRSPRHAMPAAADLLMDPPVEREMASRPKPAAERPDLCRYPSHPDRQLHEKFIQEAVKLMLDQAVFSLDRQTPVVQWTDPDKLMERLDLQVERHPLTHDRLLQLMADTIKYSVKTGHPYFMNQLFSSVDPYGLVGQWLTDALNPSVYTYEVSPVFTLMEETVLAEMRRIVGWSQGDGIFCPGGSMANGYAISCARYHALPQVKSKGLHGLPRLVLYTSEDAHYSVKKLATLQGLGSDNVYLIKTDPLGRMDVEDLKAQIQRTLKEGAKPFMVSATAGTTVLGAFDPLGALADVCEAHKLWLHVDAAWGGGALMSRRHRHLLNNIHRADSVTWNPHKLLTAPQQCSTFLTRHTDLLGPCHSASATYLFQKDKFYDTKYDTGDKHIQCGRRADVLKFWFMWKAKGSDGFEAHIDRVFDNAQYLTELLRHRPGFKLVLDKPECTNVSFWYIPP
;
A
#
# COMPACT_ATOMS: atom_id res chain seq x y z
N ASP A 1 19.36 21.13 -62.67
CA ASP A 1 19.50 22.38 -63.43
C ASP A 1 18.37 23.32 -63.03
N PRO A 2 18.63 24.60 -62.75
CA PRO A 2 18.59 25.14 -61.39
C PRO A 2 17.76 26.46 -61.36
N ARG A 3 17.65 27.12 -60.21
CA ARG A 3 18.45 28.33 -59.95
C ARG A 3 18.39 28.68 -58.45
N SER A 4 19.54 28.50 -57.78
CA SER A 4 20.00 29.38 -56.69
C SER A 4 20.67 30.63 -57.31
N PRO A 5 20.99 31.70 -56.55
CA PRO A 5 22.26 31.77 -55.78
C PRO A 5 22.07 32.38 -54.37
N ARG A 6 22.71 31.86 -53.31
CA ARG A 6 24.11 32.03 -52.87
C ARG A 6 24.56 33.47 -52.62
N HIS A 7 25.04 33.68 -51.39
CA HIS A 7 26.30 34.33 -50.97
C HIS A 7 26.04 35.17 -49.70
N ALA A 8 26.91 35.29 -48.70
CA ALA A 8 28.12 34.64 -48.23
C ALA A 8 28.52 35.44 -46.98
N MET A 9 29.04 34.79 -45.93
CA MET A 9 29.77 35.52 -44.88
C MET A 9 31.06 36.15 -45.42
N PRO A 10 31.60 37.16 -44.73
CA PRO A 10 33.00 37.08 -44.35
C PRO A 10 33.24 37.37 -42.86
N ALA A 11 34.40 36.89 -42.43
CA ALA A 11 34.92 36.88 -41.09
C ALA A 11 35.85 38.08 -40.79
N ALA A 12 36.21 38.16 -39.51
CA ALA A 12 37.46 38.65 -38.93
C ALA A 12 37.64 40.17 -38.65
N ALA A 13 37.85 40.42 -37.35
CA ALA A 13 38.86 41.27 -36.71
C ALA A 13 39.14 42.68 -37.26
N ASP A 14 38.91 43.72 -36.45
CA ASP A 14 40.02 44.42 -35.79
C ASP A 14 39.56 45.54 -34.83
N LEU A 15 40.28 45.60 -33.71
CA LEU A 15 40.80 46.79 -33.02
C LEU A 15 39.86 47.98 -32.76
N LEU A 16 39.46 48.15 -31.50
CA LEU A 16 39.56 49.46 -30.83
C LEU A 16 39.94 49.25 -29.36
N MET A 17 41.09 49.82 -29.00
CA MET A 17 41.65 49.85 -27.65
C MET A 17 40.93 50.90 -26.80
N ASP A 18 40.56 50.53 -25.58
CA ASP A 18 40.26 51.48 -24.49
C ASP A 18 41.47 51.60 -23.54
N PRO A 19 41.76 52.81 -23.01
CA PRO A 19 42.97 53.11 -22.23
C PRO A 19 42.93 52.53 -20.80
N PRO A 20 44.10 52.40 -20.12
CA PRO A 20 44.20 51.67 -18.86
C PRO A 20 43.62 52.49 -17.70
N VAL A 21 42.64 51.90 -17.01
CA VAL A 21 42.23 52.38 -15.68
C VAL A 21 43.13 51.71 -14.65
N GLU A 22 44.02 52.49 -14.04
CA GLU A 22 44.76 52.12 -12.83
C GLU A 22 43.77 51.72 -11.73
N ARG A 23 43.72 50.42 -11.40
CA ARG A 23 43.10 49.94 -10.17
C ARG A 23 44.21 49.63 -9.17
N GLU A 24 44.16 50.38 -8.07
CA GLU A 24 44.94 50.17 -6.86
C GLU A 24 45.07 48.68 -6.50
N MET A 25 46.30 48.26 -6.20
CA MET A 25 46.61 46.98 -5.60
C MET A 25 46.03 46.91 -4.18
N ALA A 26 44.73 46.61 -4.06
CA ALA A 26 44.18 46.07 -2.84
C ALA A 26 44.79 44.67 -2.62
N SER A 27 45.48 44.52 -1.49
CA SER A 27 46.15 43.28 -1.06
C SER A 27 45.31 42.04 -1.35
N ARG A 28 45.86 41.09 -2.12
CA ARG A 28 45.25 39.77 -2.32
C ARG A 28 44.92 39.18 -0.95
N PRO A 29 43.66 38.75 -0.68
CA PRO A 29 43.40 37.93 0.49
C PRO A 29 44.26 36.68 0.38
N LYS A 30 44.87 36.27 1.50
CA LYS A 30 45.63 35.01 1.62
C LYS A 30 44.88 33.89 0.90
N PRO A 31 45.56 32.96 0.20
CA PRO A 31 44.90 31.80 -0.38
C PRO A 31 44.06 31.16 0.73
N ALA A 32 42.75 31.04 0.49
CA ALA A 32 41.85 30.35 1.40
C ALA A 32 42.50 29.00 1.70
N ALA A 33 42.66 28.70 3.00
CA ALA A 33 43.14 27.43 3.48
C ALA A 33 42.49 26.30 2.67
N GLU A 34 43.30 25.32 2.29
CA GLU A 34 42.95 24.09 1.56
C GLU A 34 41.49 23.70 1.82
N ARG A 35 40.64 23.80 0.79
CA ARG A 35 39.24 23.36 0.87
C ARG A 35 39.25 21.84 0.94
N PRO A 36 38.97 21.22 2.11
CA PRO A 36 39.03 19.77 2.20
C PRO A 36 37.86 19.19 1.41
N ASP A 37 38.17 18.16 0.62
CA ASP A 37 37.35 17.37 -0.29
C ASP A 37 35.82 17.49 -0.16
N LEU A 38 35.20 17.92 -1.26
CA LEU A 38 33.77 17.86 -1.50
C LEU A 38 33.33 16.39 -1.76
N CYS A 39 33.25 15.59 -0.70
CA CYS A 39 32.16 14.64 -0.39
C CYS A 39 32.46 13.99 0.98
N ARG A 40 31.97 14.58 2.08
CA ARG A 40 32.35 14.17 3.44
C ARG A 40 31.79 12.81 3.88
N TYR A 41 30.73 12.32 3.23
CA TYR A 41 30.09 11.05 3.58
C TYR A 41 29.96 10.18 2.32
N PRO A 42 30.63 9.01 2.27
CA PRO A 42 30.49 8.07 1.17
C PRO A 42 29.13 7.37 1.23
N SER A 43 28.59 6.98 0.08
CA SER A 43 27.35 6.19 0.01
C SER A 43 27.53 4.76 0.53
N HIS A 44 28.76 4.23 0.52
CA HIS A 44 29.06 2.93 1.09
C HIS A 44 29.19 3.03 2.62
N PRO A 45 28.67 2.04 3.38
CA PRO A 45 28.85 2.01 4.82
C PRO A 45 30.33 1.97 5.22
N ASP A 46 30.80 2.99 5.93
CA ASP A 46 32.09 3.03 6.58
C ASP A 46 31.90 2.93 8.10
N ARG A 47 32.56 1.97 8.75
CA ARG A 47 32.39 1.74 10.19
C ARG A 47 32.92 2.90 11.03
N GLN A 48 34.08 3.46 10.67
CA GLN A 48 34.71 4.54 11.45
C GLN A 48 33.87 5.82 11.38
N LEU A 49 33.24 6.07 10.24
CA LEU A 49 32.42 7.26 10.02
C LEU A 49 30.98 7.06 10.51
N HIS A 50 30.31 5.96 10.15
CA HIS A 50 28.86 5.83 10.29
C HIS A 50 28.39 5.05 11.53
N GLU A 51 29.21 4.17 12.13
CA GLU A 51 28.72 3.26 13.18
C GLU A 51 28.16 4.02 14.38
N LYS A 52 28.89 5.02 14.88
CA LYS A 52 28.45 5.84 16.01
C LYS A 52 27.12 6.55 15.70
N PHE A 53 27.01 7.17 14.54
CA PHE A 53 25.78 7.85 14.12
C PHE A 53 24.58 6.90 14.04
N ILE A 54 24.76 5.72 13.45
CA ILE A 54 23.70 4.71 13.36
C ILE A 54 23.26 4.25 14.75
N GLN A 55 24.19 4.00 15.67
CA GLN A 55 23.88 3.60 17.04
C GLN A 55 23.09 4.69 17.79
N GLU A 56 23.52 5.95 17.67
CA GLU A 56 22.82 7.09 18.27
C GLU A 56 21.44 7.31 17.67
N ALA A 57 21.30 7.18 16.35
CA ALA A 57 20.01 7.28 15.66
C ALA A 57 19.05 6.17 16.10
N VAL A 58 19.50 4.91 16.17
CA VAL A 58 18.69 3.78 16.66
C VAL A 58 18.26 4.00 18.11
N LYS A 59 19.18 4.40 18.98
CA LYS A 59 18.86 4.72 20.37
C LYS A 59 17.79 5.82 20.45
N LEU A 60 17.94 6.87 19.64
CA LEU A 60 16.99 7.98 19.60
C LEU A 60 15.59 7.54 19.11
N MET A 61 15.49 6.66 18.11
CA MET A 61 14.18 6.09 17.69
C MET A 61 13.54 5.29 18.81
N LEU A 62 14.30 4.41 19.46
CA LEU A 62 13.80 3.57 20.53
C LEU A 62 13.28 4.42 21.68
N ASP A 63 14.08 5.38 22.12
CA ASP A 63 13.76 6.23 23.26
C ASP A 63 12.59 7.18 22.97
N GLN A 64 12.52 7.78 21.77
CA GLN A 64 11.58 8.87 21.50
C GLN A 64 10.38 8.52 20.63
N ALA A 65 10.43 7.44 19.84
CA ALA A 65 9.37 7.04 18.93
C ALA A 65 8.72 5.69 19.26
N VAL A 66 9.44 4.79 19.94
CA VAL A 66 8.93 3.44 20.25
C VAL A 66 8.48 3.32 21.71
N PHE A 67 9.35 3.63 22.67
CA PHE A 67 9.12 3.35 24.10
C PHE A 67 8.63 4.54 24.93
N SER A 68 8.64 5.76 24.39
CA SER A 68 8.09 6.96 25.04
C SER A 68 6.57 7.13 24.91
N LEU A 69 5.89 6.20 24.24
CA LEU A 69 4.46 6.34 23.92
C LEU A 69 3.59 5.94 25.12
N ASP A 70 3.34 6.90 26.01
CA ASP A 70 2.46 6.71 27.16
C ASP A 70 1.22 7.62 27.12
N ARG A 71 0.20 7.29 27.92
CA ARG A 71 -1.10 7.98 27.96
C ARG A 71 -1.05 9.45 28.41
N GLN A 72 0.06 9.91 28.99
CA GLN A 72 0.28 11.29 29.42
C GLN A 72 0.90 12.14 28.30
N THR A 73 1.52 11.51 27.31
CA THR A 73 2.06 12.21 26.14
C THR A 73 0.98 12.52 25.11
N PRO A 74 1.09 13.64 24.35
CA PRO A 74 0.15 13.93 23.29
C PRO A 74 0.33 12.99 22.10
N VAL A 75 -0.78 12.54 21.49
CA VAL A 75 -0.78 11.77 20.24
C VAL A 75 -0.08 12.53 19.11
N VAL A 76 -0.24 13.85 19.08
CA VAL A 76 0.42 14.75 18.14
C VAL A 76 0.58 16.13 18.78
N GLN A 77 1.74 16.75 18.58
CA GLN A 77 1.94 18.16 18.89
C GLN A 77 1.50 18.99 17.68
N TRP A 78 0.19 19.26 17.57
CA TRP A 78 -0.38 19.96 16.42
C TRP A 78 0.32 21.31 16.19
N THR A 79 0.69 21.57 14.94
CA THR A 79 1.23 22.85 14.46
C THR A 79 0.72 23.07 13.04
N ASP A 80 0.18 24.26 12.78
CA ASP A 80 -0.30 24.61 11.43
C ASP A 80 0.85 24.54 10.40
N PRO A 81 0.59 24.19 9.13
CA PRO A 81 1.64 23.95 8.14
C PRO A 81 2.68 25.07 8.02
N ASP A 82 2.26 26.33 7.95
CA ASP A 82 3.17 27.48 7.81
C ASP A 82 4.10 27.61 9.02
N LYS A 83 3.56 27.47 10.24
CA LYS A 83 4.35 27.49 11.47
C LYS A 83 5.25 26.27 11.60
N LEU A 84 4.85 25.12 11.08
CA LEU A 84 5.69 23.92 11.09
C LEU A 84 6.85 24.06 10.10
N MET A 85 6.61 24.69 8.94
CA MET A 85 7.64 25.05 7.96
C MET A 85 8.69 26.01 8.54
N GLU A 86 8.27 26.95 9.40
CA GLU A 86 9.19 27.84 10.12
C GLU A 86 10.00 27.11 11.21
N ARG A 87 9.46 26.03 11.78
CA ARG A 87 10.10 25.27 12.88
C ARG A 87 11.02 24.17 12.39
N LEU A 88 10.74 23.59 11.22
CA LEU A 88 11.51 22.51 10.64
C LEU A 88 12.46 23.05 9.58
N ASP A 89 13.73 22.73 9.73
CA ASP A 89 14.75 22.99 8.71
C ASP A 89 14.61 21.94 7.58
N LEU A 90 13.69 22.23 6.64
CA LEU A 90 13.34 21.35 5.51
C LEU A 90 14.09 21.71 4.20
N GLN A 91 14.90 22.76 4.20
CA GLN A 91 15.58 23.21 2.98
C GLN A 91 16.67 22.21 2.58
N VAL A 92 16.77 21.92 1.28
CA VAL A 92 17.82 21.06 0.74
C VAL A 92 19.02 21.91 0.37
N GLU A 93 20.12 21.73 1.10
CA GLU A 93 21.34 22.53 0.93
C GLU A 93 22.37 21.91 -0.02
N ARG A 94 23.27 22.77 -0.55
CA ARG A 94 24.42 22.33 -1.37
C ARG A 94 25.48 21.59 -0.55
N HIS A 95 25.62 21.94 0.72
CA HIS A 95 26.70 21.44 1.58
C HIS A 95 26.14 20.44 2.60
N PRO A 96 26.94 19.43 3.00
CA PRO A 96 26.48 18.41 3.94
C PRO A 96 26.38 18.95 5.36
N LEU A 97 25.40 18.45 6.12
CA LEU A 97 25.27 18.71 7.56
C LEU A 97 26.17 17.77 8.39
N THR A 98 26.41 18.12 9.65
CA THR A 98 27.08 17.22 10.61
C THR A 98 26.11 16.14 11.12
N HIS A 99 26.63 15.02 11.60
CA HIS A 99 25.82 13.97 12.24
C HIS A 99 24.95 14.52 13.40
N ASP A 100 25.47 15.42 14.23
CA ASP A 100 24.70 16.05 15.32
C ASP A 100 23.48 16.82 14.79
N ARG A 101 23.64 17.53 13.66
CA ARG A 101 22.53 18.23 13.00
C ARG A 101 21.52 17.24 12.42
N LEU A 102 21.96 16.13 11.82
CA LEU A 102 21.05 15.08 11.34
C LEU A 102 20.25 14.44 12.48
N LEU A 103 20.89 14.17 13.63
CA LEU A 103 20.20 13.65 14.82
C LEU A 103 19.19 14.66 15.39
N GLN A 104 19.49 15.96 15.34
CA GLN A 104 18.53 17.00 15.73
C GLN A 104 17.31 17.03 14.79
N LEU A 105 17.54 17.00 13.46
CA LEU A 105 16.44 16.92 12.48
C LEU A 105 15.57 15.69 12.70
N MET A 106 16.18 14.57 13.06
CA MET A 106 15.49 13.33 13.39
C MET A 106 14.64 13.47 14.67
N ALA A 107 15.16 14.09 15.72
CA ALA A 107 14.43 14.38 16.95
C ALA A 107 13.22 15.31 16.68
N ASP A 108 13.41 16.36 15.88
CA ASP A 108 12.33 17.28 15.50
C ASP A 108 11.27 16.59 14.63
N THR A 109 11.68 15.74 13.70
CA THR A 109 10.78 14.89 12.91
C THR A 109 9.92 14.02 13.81
N ILE A 110 10.54 13.34 14.79
CA ILE A 110 9.80 12.51 15.75
C ILE A 110 8.84 13.38 16.55
N LYS A 111 9.32 14.49 17.13
CA LYS A 111 8.54 15.38 17.99
C LYS A 111 7.23 15.83 17.34
N TYR A 112 7.30 16.37 16.13
CA TYR A 112 6.13 16.94 15.45
C TYR A 112 5.30 15.92 14.65
N SER A 113 5.80 14.69 14.46
CA SER A 113 5.02 13.63 13.82
C SER A 113 3.92 13.07 14.72
N VAL A 114 2.84 12.57 14.11
CA VAL A 114 1.78 11.82 14.80
C VAL A 114 2.36 10.51 15.34
N LYS A 115 2.08 10.21 16.61
CA LYS A 115 2.48 8.96 17.27
C LYS A 115 1.45 7.87 16.98
N THR A 116 1.52 7.26 15.80
CA THR A 116 0.56 6.23 15.36
C THR A 116 0.58 4.96 16.23
N GLY A 117 1.66 4.74 16.98
CA GLY A 117 1.76 3.69 17.99
C GLY A 117 1.06 3.99 19.32
N HIS A 118 0.57 5.21 19.52
CA HIS A 118 0.03 5.66 20.80
C HIS A 118 -1.33 4.98 21.12
N PRO A 119 -1.60 4.57 22.39
CA PRO A 119 -2.83 3.85 22.75
C PRO A 119 -4.15 4.57 22.46
N TYR A 120 -4.12 5.90 22.35
CA TYR A 120 -5.26 6.74 21.99
C TYR A 120 -5.30 7.18 20.52
N PHE A 121 -4.40 6.67 19.68
CA PHE A 121 -4.48 6.88 18.24
C PHE A 121 -5.55 5.97 17.62
N MET A 122 -6.71 6.57 17.30
CA MET A 122 -7.89 5.89 16.74
C MET A 122 -8.34 6.50 15.39
N ASN A 123 -7.45 7.22 14.71
CA ASN A 123 -7.81 7.99 13.52
C ASN A 123 -7.87 7.16 12.23
N GLN A 124 -7.23 5.99 12.19
CA GLN A 124 -7.00 5.23 10.96
C GLN A 124 -7.29 3.74 11.17
N LEU A 125 -7.43 3.00 10.07
CA LEU A 125 -7.54 1.52 10.08
C LEU A 125 -6.19 0.82 10.28
N PHE A 126 -5.26 1.50 10.93
CA PHE A 126 -3.99 0.98 11.41
C PHE A 126 -3.64 1.75 12.67
N SER A 127 -2.96 1.10 13.60
CA SER A 127 -2.46 1.68 14.85
C SER A 127 -1.42 0.73 15.41
N SER A 128 -0.72 1.16 16.46
CA SER A 128 0.36 0.41 17.12
C SER A 128 1.65 0.31 16.28
N VAL A 129 2.76 0.03 16.96
CA VAL A 129 4.04 -0.34 16.35
C VAL A 129 4.39 -1.72 16.88
N ASP A 130 4.20 -2.75 16.06
CA ASP A 130 4.60 -4.09 16.45
C ASP A 130 6.13 -4.21 16.52
N PRO A 131 6.73 -4.60 17.65
CA PRO A 131 8.18 -4.63 17.78
C PRO A 131 8.85 -5.65 16.86
N TYR A 132 8.21 -6.80 16.60
CA TYR A 132 8.75 -7.80 15.67
C TYR A 132 8.60 -7.31 14.23
N GLY A 133 7.46 -6.70 13.90
CA GLY A 133 7.26 -6.05 12.61
C GLY A 133 8.31 -4.97 12.34
N LEU A 134 8.59 -4.13 13.34
CA LEU A 134 9.60 -3.06 13.26
C LEU A 134 11.00 -3.62 13.00
N VAL A 135 11.44 -4.63 13.77
CA VAL A 135 12.75 -5.26 13.55
C VAL A 135 12.82 -5.96 12.20
N GLY A 136 11.76 -6.63 11.78
CA GLY A 136 11.67 -7.22 10.44
C GLY A 136 11.76 -6.16 9.34
N GLN A 137 11.18 -4.98 9.55
CA GLN A 137 11.29 -3.85 8.63
C GLN A 137 12.71 -3.28 8.56
N TRP A 138 13.37 -3.12 9.70
CA TRP A 138 14.77 -2.68 9.75
C TRP A 138 15.71 -3.66 9.04
N LEU A 139 15.48 -4.97 9.21
CA LEU A 139 16.25 -5.99 8.50
C LEU A 139 16.00 -5.96 6.99
N THR A 140 14.76 -5.76 6.54
CA THR A 140 14.47 -5.53 5.11
C THR A 140 15.27 -4.33 4.58
N ASP A 141 15.26 -3.21 5.29
CA ASP A 141 15.90 -1.98 4.83
C ASP A 141 17.43 -2.07 4.88
N ALA A 142 17.99 -2.83 5.84
CA ALA A 142 19.43 -3.11 5.91
C ALA A 142 19.93 -4.00 4.75
N LEU A 143 19.09 -4.92 4.26
CA LEU A 143 19.41 -5.79 3.12
C LEU A 143 19.10 -5.15 1.76
N ASN A 144 18.23 -4.13 1.74
CA ASN A 144 17.78 -3.39 0.56
C ASN A 144 17.47 -4.27 -0.68
N PRO A 145 16.65 -5.34 -0.54
CA PRO A 145 16.39 -6.28 -1.63
C PRO A 145 15.37 -5.73 -2.63
N SER A 146 15.35 -6.33 -3.83
CA SER A 146 14.26 -6.19 -4.78
C SER A 146 13.75 -7.57 -5.21
N VAL A 147 12.45 -7.81 -5.04
CA VAL A 147 11.85 -9.15 -5.18
C VAL A 147 11.19 -9.31 -6.56
N TYR A 148 12.00 -9.64 -7.56
CA TYR A 148 11.55 -9.95 -8.92
C TYR A 148 12.11 -11.28 -9.45
N THR A 149 13.36 -11.63 -9.11
CA THR A 149 13.97 -12.92 -9.45
C THR A 149 14.52 -13.60 -8.20
N TYR A 150 14.58 -14.93 -8.25
CA TYR A 150 15.12 -15.74 -7.17
C TYR A 150 16.62 -15.46 -6.94
N GLU A 151 17.40 -15.18 -7.99
CA GLU A 151 18.85 -14.98 -7.84
C GLU A 151 19.24 -13.75 -7.01
N VAL A 152 18.41 -12.70 -6.97
CA VAL A 152 18.71 -11.47 -6.22
C VAL A 152 18.01 -11.42 -4.86
N SER A 153 16.96 -12.21 -4.67
CA SER A 153 16.14 -12.21 -3.44
C SER A 153 15.67 -13.61 -3.02
N PRO A 154 16.55 -14.64 -2.95
CA PRO A 154 16.13 -16.04 -2.86
C PRO A 154 15.32 -16.33 -1.60
N VAL A 155 15.76 -15.79 -0.45
CA VAL A 155 15.07 -15.96 0.84
C VAL A 155 13.69 -15.30 0.82
N PHE A 156 13.58 -14.10 0.28
CA PHE A 156 12.33 -13.34 0.25
C PHE A 156 11.31 -13.97 -0.70
N THR A 157 11.76 -14.50 -1.85
CA THR A 157 10.90 -15.22 -2.80
C THR A 157 10.25 -16.44 -2.14
N LEU A 158 11.05 -17.28 -1.47
CA LEU A 158 10.51 -18.47 -0.77
C LEU A 158 9.62 -18.09 0.41
N MET A 159 9.97 -17.02 1.12
CA MET A 159 9.18 -16.49 2.22
C MET A 159 7.81 -15.97 1.73
N GLU A 160 7.77 -15.28 0.59
CA GLU A 160 6.51 -14.82 -0.01
C GLU A 160 5.60 -15.97 -0.37
N GLU A 161 6.11 -16.97 -1.09
CA GLU A 161 5.29 -18.13 -1.44
C GLU A 161 4.78 -18.86 -0.19
N THR A 162 5.62 -19.00 0.84
CA THR A 162 5.22 -19.63 2.10
C THR A 162 4.07 -18.87 2.78
N VAL A 163 4.18 -17.54 2.91
CA VAL A 163 3.14 -16.72 3.55
C VAL A 163 1.87 -16.69 2.70
N LEU A 164 1.98 -16.50 1.39
CA LEU A 164 0.83 -16.45 0.49
C LEU A 164 0.09 -17.79 0.44
N ALA A 165 0.81 -18.92 0.45
CA ALA A 165 0.21 -20.24 0.53
C ALA A 165 -0.60 -20.44 1.82
N GLU A 166 -0.06 -20.01 2.97
CA GLU A 166 -0.78 -20.09 4.23
C GLU A 166 -2.01 -19.17 4.26
N MET A 167 -1.90 -17.96 3.71
CA MET A 167 -3.04 -17.06 3.57
C MET A 167 -4.14 -17.65 2.68
N ARG A 168 -3.79 -18.28 1.55
CA ARG A 168 -4.74 -19.02 0.70
C ARG A 168 -5.41 -20.16 1.45
N ARG A 169 -4.65 -20.93 2.24
CA ARG A 169 -5.19 -22.00 3.09
C ARG A 169 -6.20 -21.48 4.10
N ILE A 170 -5.94 -20.32 4.72
CA ILE A 170 -6.84 -19.65 5.66
C ILE A 170 -8.14 -19.20 4.97
N VAL A 171 -8.04 -18.65 3.76
CA VAL A 171 -9.20 -18.31 2.90
C VAL A 171 -10.02 -19.56 2.56
N GLY A 172 -9.37 -20.73 2.44
CA GLY A 172 -10.00 -22.02 2.16
C GLY A 172 -9.59 -22.65 0.83
N TRP A 173 -8.48 -22.21 0.23
CA TRP A 173 -7.96 -22.74 -1.03
C TRP A 173 -6.72 -23.61 -0.79
N SER A 174 -6.66 -24.77 -1.45
CA SER A 174 -5.49 -25.65 -1.48
C SER A 174 -4.53 -25.36 -2.63
N GLN A 175 -5.00 -24.59 -3.63
CA GLN A 175 -4.28 -24.20 -4.83
C GLN A 175 -4.54 -22.72 -5.11
N GLY A 176 -3.78 -22.14 -6.02
CA GLY A 176 -3.93 -20.75 -6.44
C GLY A 176 -2.61 -20.02 -6.48
N ASP A 177 -2.69 -18.71 -6.60
CA ASP A 177 -1.54 -17.82 -6.71
C ASP A 177 -1.75 -16.56 -5.86
N GLY A 178 -0.72 -15.75 -5.71
CA GLY A 178 -0.84 -14.47 -5.02
C GLY A 178 0.42 -13.64 -5.12
N ILE A 179 0.29 -12.37 -4.76
CA ILE A 179 1.39 -11.41 -4.75
C ILE A 179 1.21 -10.40 -3.62
N PHE A 180 2.34 -9.89 -3.10
CA PHE A 180 2.32 -8.67 -2.31
C PHE A 180 2.14 -7.44 -3.22
N CYS A 181 1.42 -6.45 -2.71
CA CYS A 181 1.07 -5.21 -3.41
C CYS A 181 1.38 -3.98 -2.55
N PRO A 182 1.75 -2.84 -3.16
CA PRO A 182 2.04 -1.58 -2.49
C PRO A 182 0.73 -0.87 -2.10
N GLY A 183 -0.02 -1.52 -1.21
CA GLY A 183 -1.34 -1.08 -0.73
C GLY A 183 -2.51 -1.89 -1.31
N GLY A 184 -3.56 -2.05 -0.51
CA GLY A 184 -4.80 -2.74 -0.90
C GLY A 184 -5.49 -2.11 -2.13
N SER A 185 -5.34 -0.80 -2.34
CA SER A 185 -5.84 -0.15 -3.56
C SER A 185 -5.25 -0.77 -4.84
N MET A 186 -3.95 -1.07 -4.83
CA MET A 186 -3.30 -1.74 -5.96
C MET A 186 -3.73 -3.19 -6.06
N ALA A 187 -3.93 -3.89 -4.93
CA ALA A 187 -4.46 -5.26 -4.93
C ALA A 187 -5.87 -5.34 -5.57
N ASN A 188 -6.77 -4.40 -5.26
CA ASN A 188 -8.06 -4.30 -5.96
C ASN A 188 -7.88 -3.98 -7.46
N GLY A 189 -6.87 -3.18 -7.81
CA GLY A 189 -6.46 -2.95 -9.19
C GLY A 189 -6.04 -4.24 -9.91
N TYR A 190 -5.24 -5.10 -9.27
CA TYR A 190 -4.90 -6.43 -9.77
C TYR A 190 -6.15 -7.29 -9.95
N ALA A 191 -7.09 -7.24 -9.01
CA ALA A 191 -8.36 -7.98 -9.14
C ALA A 191 -9.15 -7.55 -10.38
N ILE A 192 -9.30 -6.25 -10.62
CA ILE A 192 -9.96 -5.71 -11.82
C ILE A 192 -9.21 -6.14 -13.09
N SER A 193 -7.87 -6.05 -13.09
CA SER A 193 -7.03 -6.44 -14.22
C SER A 193 -7.19 -7.92 -14.57
N CYS A 194 -7.09 -8.79 -13.56
CA CYS A 194 -7.24 -10.24 -13.67
C CYS A 194 -8.65 -10.63 -14.12
N ALA A 195 -9.70 -10.08 -13.51
CA ALA A 195 -11.08 -10.34 -13.90
C ALA A 195 -11.35 -9.94 -15.36
N ARG A 196 -10.81 -8.79 -15.76
CA ARG A 196 -10.92 -8.28 -17.13
C ARG A 196 -10.17 -9.16 -18.14
N TYR A 197 -8.93 -9.53 -17.82
CA TYR A 197 -8.13 -10.44 -18.66
C TYR A 197 -8.81 -11.82 -18.76
N HIS A 198 -9.34 -12.35 -17.67
CA HIS A 198 -10.09 -13.60 -17.66
C HIS A 198 -11.33 -13.54 -18.56
N ALA A 199 -12.09 -12.43 -18.52
CA ALA A 199 -13.30 -12.25 -19.31
C ALA A 199 -13.03 -11.92 -20.80
N LEU A 200 -11.94 -11.22 -21.11
CA LEU A 200 -11.54 -10.74 -22.44
C LEU A 200 -10.00 -10.67 -22.57
N PRO A 201 -9.29 -11.79 -22.77
CA PRO A 201 -7.81 -11.80 -22.82
C PRO A 201 -7.20 -10.87 -23.87
N GLN A 202 -7.93 -10.63 -24.98
CA GLN A 202 -7.52 -9.74 -26.06
C GLN A 202 -7.34 -8.28 -25.61
N VAL A 203 -7.89 -7.88 -24.46
CA VAL A 203 -7.69 -6.53 -23.89
C VAL A 203 -6.20 -6.22 -23.68
N LYS A 204 -5.39 -7.24 -23.37
CA LYS A 204 -3.96 -7.08 -23.12
C LYS A 204 -3.22 -6.53 -24.34
N SER A 205 -3.60 -6.97 -25.55
CA SER A 205 -2.92 -6.57 -26.79
C SER A 205 -3.69 -5.53 -27.61
N LYS A 206 -5.03 -5.51 -27.53
CA LYS A 206 -5.89 -4.63 -28.34
C LYS A 206 -6.37 -3.38 -27.58
N GLY A 207 -6.20 -3.33 -26.26
CA GLY A 207 -6.84 -2.33 -25.42
C GLY A 207 -8.35 -2.52 -25.34
N LEU A 208 -9.05 -1.52 -24.78
CA LEU A 208 -10.51 -1.55 -24.60
C LEU A 208 -11.30 -1.06 -25.83
N HIS A 209 -10.64 -0.32 -26.73
CA HIS A 209 -11.29 0.22 -27.91
C HIS A 209 -11.79 -0.89 -28.84
N GLY A 210 -13.06 -0.82 -29.26
CA GLY A 210 -13.70 -1.84 -30.09
C GLY A 210 -14.10 -3.12 -29.36
N LEU A 211 -13.90 -3.20 -28.04
CA LEU A 211 -14.45 -4.27 -27.20
C LEU A 211 -15.83 -3.87 -26.65
N PRO A 212 -16.67 -4.83 -26.21
CA PRO A 212 -17.93 -4.52 -25.55
C PRO A 212 -17.73 -3.64 -24.31
N ARG A 213 -18.73 -2.80 -24.01
CA ARG A 213 -18.73 -1.98 -22.78
C ARG A 213 -18.72 -2.88 -21.55
N LEU A 214 -17.57 -2.98 -20.88
CA LEU A 214 -17.40 -3.76 -19.66
C LEU A 214 -18.03 -3.05 -18.46
N VAL A 215 -18.70 -3.80 -17.59
CA VAL A 215 -19.29 -3.27 -16.35
C VAL A 215 -18.86 -4.11 -15.15
N LEU A 216 -18.48 -3.42 -14.07
CA LEU A 216 -18.25 -4.03 -12.76
C LEU A 216 -19.20 -3.44 -11.71
N TYR A 217 -19.53 -4.24 -10.71
CA TYR A 217 -20.43 -3.87 -9.61
C TYR A 217 -19.67 -3.84 -8.29
N THR A 218 -19.99 -2.89 -7.44
CA THR A 218 -19.47 -2.81 -6.08
C THR A 218 -20.45 -2.08 -5.19
N SER A 219 -20.34 -2.22 -3.88
CA SER A 219 -21.22 -1.53 -2.94
C SER A 219 -21.01 -0.01 -3.03
N GLU A 220 -22.06 0.78 -2.82
CA GLU A 220 -21.92 2.23 -2.63
C GLU A 220 -21.00 2.60 -1.44
N ASP A 221 -20.89 1.69 -0.46
CA ASP A 221 -20.00 1.80 0.71
C ASP A 221 -18.63 1.12 0.51
N ALA A 222 -18.36 0.60 -0.69
CA ALA A 222 -17.08 -0.01 -1.01
C ALA A 222 -15.93 1.01 -0.98
N HIS A 223 -14.70 0.51 -0.82
CA HIS A 223 -13.54 1.38 -0.85
C HIS A 223 -13.37 2.06 -2.22
N TYR A 224 -13.14 3.38 -2.20
CA TYR A 224 -13.03 4.22 -3.40
C TYR A 224 -11.97 3.75 -4.42
N SER A 225 -11.04 2.87 -4.01
CA SER A 225 -10.03 2.28 -4.90
C SER A 225 -10.66 1.52 -6.07
N VAL A 226 -11.81 0.87 -5.90
CA VAL A 226 -12.46 0.14 -6.99
C VAL A 226 -12.77 1.10 -8.15
N LYS A 227 -13.44 2.22 -7.84
CA LYS A 227 -13.73 3.28 -8.83
C LYS A 227 -12.44 3.89 -9.38
N LYS A 228 -11.49 4.26 -8.51
CA LYS A 228 -10.22 4.89 -8.91
C LYS A 228 -9.41 4.01 -9.87
N LEU A 229 -9.28 2.72 -9.59
CA LEU A 229 -8.48 1.80 -10.38
C LEU A 229 -9.22 1.34 -11.64
N ALA A 230 -10.55 1.25 -11.62
CA ALA A 230 -11.34 1.07 -12.83
C ALA A 230 -11.14 2.23 -13.82
N THR A 231 -11.18 3.47 -13.33
CA THR A 231 -10.89 4.66 -14.13
C THR A 231 -9.46 4.65 -14.65
N LEU A 232 -8.47 4.37 -13.80
CA LEU A 232 -7.06 4.28 -14.20
C LEU A 232 -6.84 3.24 -15.32
N GLN A 233 -7.56 2.12 -15.26
CA GLN A 233 -7.47 1.03 -16.22
C GLN A 233 -8.29 1.27 -17.51
N GLY A 234 -8.90 2.45 -17.67
CA GLY A 234 -9.61 2.85 -18.88
C GLY A 234 -11.05 2.36 -18.98
N LEU A 235 -11.63 1.80 -17.91
CA LEU A 235 -13.04 1.40 -17.90
C LEU A 235 -13.99 2.60 -17.85
N GLY A 236 -13.57 3.70 -17.24
CA GLY A 236 -14.43 4.86 -16.97
C GLY A 236 -15.28 4.67 -15.72
N SER A 237 -15.52 5.76 -14.98
CA SER A 237 -16.27 5.74 -13.72
C SER A 237 -17.72 5.30 -13.86
N ASP A 238 -18.34 5.58 -15.02
CA ASP A 238 -19.76 5.32 -15.27
C ASP A 238 -20.04 3.84 -15.51
N ASN A 239 -18.99 3.05 -15.70
CA ASN A 239 -19.04 1.60 -15.84
C ASN A 239 -18.76 0.87 -14.50
N VAL A 240 -18.68 1.62 -13.40
CA VAL A 240 -18.62 1.12 -12.03
C VAL A 240 -20.00 1.35 -11.39
N TYR A 241 -20.81 0.30 -11.39
CA TYR A 241 -22.18 0.38 -10.87
C TYR A 241 -22.15 0.20 -9.37
N LEU A 242 -22.59 1.24 -8.66
CA LEU A 242 -22.74 1.24 -7.21
C LEU A 242 -24.06 0.57 -6.85
N ILE A 243 -23.96 -0.54 -6.13
CA ILE A 243 -25.09 -1.31 -5.62
C ILE A 243 -25.47 -0.74 -4.26
N LYS A 244 -26.77 -0.60 -4.04
CA LYS A 244 -27.33 -0.12 -2.78
C LYS A 244 -26.93 -1.01 -1.60
N THR A 245 -27.01 -0.44 -0.42
CA THR A 245 -26.80 -1.15 0.84
C THR A 245 -28.09 -1.38 1.62
N ASP A 246 -28.10 -2.44 2.42
CA ASP A 246 -29.08 -2.63 3.49
C ASP A 246 -28.82 -1.66 4.66
N PRO A 247 -29.71 -1.58 5.67
CA PRO A 247 -29.52 -0.69 6.81
C PRO A 247 -28.26 -0.94 7.66
N LEU A 248 -27.55 -2.06 7.45
CA LEU A 248 -26.30 -2.40 8.11
C LEU A 248 -25.07 -2.01 7.28
N GLY A 249 -25.27 -1.48 6.06
CA GLY A 249 -24.20 -1.11 5.14
C GLY A 249 -23.69 -2.28 4.28
N ARG A 250 -24.46 -3.38 4.18
CA ARG A 250 -24.10 -4.55 3.37
C ARG A 250 -24.73 -4.46 1.99
N MET A 251 -24.04 -4.91 0.95
CA MET A 251 -24.53 -4.90 -0.42
C MET A 251 -25.90 -5.62 -0.55
N ASP A 252 -26.88 -4.94 -1.13
CA ASP A 252 -28.19 -5.47 -1.45
C ASP A 252 -28.12 -6.40 -2.68
N VAL A 253 -28.38 -7.69 -2.45
CA VAL A 253 -28.31 -8.74 -3.47
C VAL A 253 -29.38 -8.57 -4.55
N GLU A 254 -30.56 -8.06 -4.20
CA GLU A 254 -31.66 -7.87 -5.16
C GLU A 254 -31.40 -6.65 -6.05
N ASP A 255 -30.84 -5.57 -5.49
CA ASP A 255 -30.38 -4.44 -6.30
C ASP A 255 -29.24 -4.87 -7.25
N LEU A 256 -28.29 -5.68 -6.79
CA LEU A 256 -27.25 -6.26 -7.67
C LEU A 256 -27.86 -7.02 -8.85
N LYS A 257 -28.82 -7.93 -8.60
CA LYS A 257 -29.51 -8.68 -9.66
C LYS A 257 -30.20 -7.72 -10.64
N ALA A 258 -30.89 -6.69 -10.13
CA ALA A 258 -31.55 -5.70 -10.97
C ALA A 258 -30.56 -4.92 -11.85
N GLN A 259 -29.42 -4.48 -11.30
CA GLN A 259 -28.40 -3.77 -12.08
C GLN A 259 -27.73 -4.67 -13.13
N ILE A 260 -27.48 -5.95 -12.82
CA ILE A 260 -26.99 -6.92 -13.82
C ILE A 260 -27.97 -7.06 -14.98
N GLN A 261 -29.26 -7.22 -14.70
CA GLN A 261 -30.28 -7.32 -15.75
C GLN A 261 -30.38 -6.05 -16.60
N ARG A 262 -30.29 -4.89 -15.95
CA ARG A 262 -30.30 -3.60 -16.64
C ARG A 262 -29.14 -3.47 -17.63
N THR A 263 -27.92 -3.69 -17.18
CA THR A 263 -26.72 -3.47 -18.02
C THR A 263 -26.63 -4.48 -19.17
N LEU A 264 -27.11 -5.72 -18.97
CA LEU A 264 -27.26 -6.70 -20.03
C LEU A 264 -28.24 -6.22 -21.12
N LYS A 265 -29.38 -5.63 -20.73
CA LYS A 265 -30.35 -5.03 -21.68
C LYS A 265 -29.77 -3.83 -22.43
N GLU A 266 -28.85 -3.10 -21.81
CA GLU A 266 -28.10 -2.00 -22.44
C GLU A 266 -26.93 -2.50 -23.34
N GLY A 267 -26.78 -3.81 -23.53
CA GLY A 267 -25.72 -4.40 -24.37
C GLY A 267 -24.32 -4.35 -23.74
N ALA A 268 -24.21 -4.11 -22.42
CA ALA A 268 -22.94 -4.21 -21.71
C ALA A 268 -22.51 -5.67 -21.52
N LYS A 269 -21.23 -5.85 -21.19
CA LYS A 269 -20.67 -7.10 -20.70
C LYS A 269 -20.29 -6.97 -19.21
N PRO A 270 -21.19 -7.35 -18.29
CA PRO A 270 -20.84 -7.62 -16.90
C PRO A 270 -19.63 -8.55 -16.82
N PHE A 271 -18.66 -8.27 -15.95
CA PHE A 271 -17.50 -9.15 -15.79
C PHE A 271 -17.06 -9.38 -14.34
N MET A 272 -17.44 -8.51 -13.40
CA MET A 272 -16.93 -8.58 -12.03
C MET A 272 -17.93 -8.01 -11.02
N VAL A 273 -18.03 -8.66 -9.86
CA VAL A 273 -18.57 -8.10 -8.63
C VAL A 273 -17.44 -7.98 -7.62
N SER A 274 -17.27 -6.79 -7.04
CA SER A 274 -16.34 -6.52 -5.94
C SER A 274 -17.13 -6.36 -4.65
N ALA A 275 -17.23 -7.46 -3.90
CA ALA A 275 -17.79 -7.49 -2.55
C ALA A 275 -16.77 -6.96 -1.54
N THR A 276 -17.23 -6.42 -0.42
CA THR A 276 -16.40 -5.89 0.67
C THR A 276 -16.61 -6.70 1.94
N ALA A 277 -15.53 -7.21 2.52
CA ALA A 277 -15.54 -7.85 3.83
C ALA A 277 -14.89 -6.92 4.86
N GLY A 278 -15.72 -6.13 5.53
CA GLY A 278 -15.32 -5.06 6.44
C GLY A 278 -15.17 -3.73 5.70
N THR A 279 -16.28 -3.00 5.51
CA THR A 279 -16.26 -1.64 4.92
C THR A 279 -15.45 -0.67 5.78
N THR A 280 -14.95 0.41 5.17
CA THR A 280 -13.99 1.32 5.83
C THR A 280 -14.62 2.07 7.01
N VAL A 281 -15.88 2.48 6.87
CA VAL A 281 -16.58 3.32 7.84
C VAL A 281 -17.35 2.46 8.84
N LEU A 282 -18.33 1.69 8.36
CA LEU A 282 -19.23 0.92 9.22
C LEU A 282 -18.67 -0.45 9.63
N GLY A 283 -17.64 -0.95 8.93
CA GLY A 283 -17.13 -2.30 9.17
C GLY A 283 -18.10 -3.40 8.75
N ALA A 284 -18.99 -3.11 7.79
CA ALA A 284 -20.01 -4.04 7.32
C ALA A 284 -19.41 -5.19 6.48
N PHE A 285 -20.06 -6.35 6.50
CA PHE A 285 -19.66 -7.52 5.70
C PHE A 285 -20.73 -7.88 4.68
N ASP A 286 -20.38 -7.78 3.40
CA ASP A 286 -21.28 -8.16 2.32
C ASP A 286 -21.65 -9.66 2.38
N PRO A 287 -22.88 -10.06 1.97
CA PRO A 287 -23.36 -11.43 2.09
C PRO A 287 -22.73 -12.37 1.05
N LEU A 288 -21.47 -12.77 1.26
CA LEU A 288 -20.63 -13.47 0.29
C LEU A 288 -21.26 -14.72 -0.33
N GLY A 289 -22.02 -15.51 0.44
CA GLY A 289 -22.70 -16.70 -0.07
C GLY A 289 -23.71 -16.38 -1.17
N ALA A 290 -24.60 -15.42 -0.90
CA ALA A 290 -25.61 -14.99 -1.86
C ALA A 290 -25.01 -14.26 -3.07
N LEU A 291 -23.95 -13.47 -2.85
CA LEU A 291 -23.22 -12.83 -3.94
C LEU A 291 -22.51 -13.84 -4.83
N ALA A 292 -21.94 -14.90 -4.26
CA ALA A 292 -21.34 -15.99 -5.02
C ALA A 292 -22.37 -16.73 -5.88
N ASP A 293 -23.58 -17.00 -5.36
CA ASP A 293 -24.67 -17.60 -6.15
C ASP A 293 -25.03 -16.75 -7.38
N VAL A 294 -25.12 -15.42 -7.20
CA VAL A 294 -25.36 -14.47 -8.31
C VAL A 294 -24.20 -14.48 -9.31
N CYS A 295 -22.96 -14.44 -8.83
CA CYS A 295 -21.77 -14.44 -9.70
C CYS A 295 -21.68 -15.72 -10.53
N GLU A 296 -21.92 -16.89 -9.92
CA GLU A 296 -21.90 -18.18 -10.61
C GLU A 296 -23.00 -18.26 -11.68
N ALA A 297 -24.23 -17.82 -11.36
CA ALA A 297 -25.35 -17.82 -12.30
C ALA A 297 -25.09 -16.93 -13.53
N HIS A 298 -24.38 -15.82 -13.35
CA HIS A 298 -24.07 -14.85 -14.42
C HIS A 298 -22.65 -14.97 -14.98
N LYS A 299 -21.85 -15.93 -14.51
CA LYS A 299 -20.44 -16.14 -14.87
C LYS A 299 -19.59 -14.87 -14.66
N LEU A 300 -19.78 -14.21 -13.52
CA LEU A 300 -19.03 -13.02 -13.12
C LEU A 300 -17.87 -13.42 -12.21
N TRP A 301 -16.76 -12.70 -12.32
CA TRP A 301 -15.67 -12.80 -11.36
C TRP A 301 -16.11 -12.26 -10.00
N LEU A 302 -15.99 -13.04 -8.94
CA LEU A 302 -16.22 -12.57 -7.57
C LEU A 302 -14.89 -12.18 -6.93
N HIS A 303 -14.69 -10.90 -6.68
CA HIS A 303 -13.61 -10.40 -5.83
C HIS A 303 -14.14 -10.03 -4.46
N VAL A 304 -13.40 -10.40 -3.40
CA VAL A 304 -13.66 -9.96 -2.04
C VAL A 304 -12.54 -9.03 -1.58
N ASP A 305 -12.87 -7.75 -1.43
CA ASP A 305 -12.01 -6.79 -0.74
C ASP A 305 -12.11 -7.04 0.77
N ALA A 306 -11.21 -7.88 1.28
CA ALA A 306 -11.01 -8.13 2.70
C ALA A 306 -9.79 -7.36 3.23
N ALA A 307 -9.43 -6.22 2.63
CA ALA A 307 -8.28 -5.43 3.06
C ALA A 307 -8.35 -5.13 4.56
N TRP A 308 -9.53 -4.77 5.05
CA TRP A 308 -9.78 -4.53 6.48
C TRP A 308 -10.19 -5.81 7.20
N GLY A 309 -11.37 -6.36 6.88
CA GLY A 309 -11.98 -7.46 7.63
C GLY A 309 -11.24 -8.81 7.50
N GLY A 310 -10.30 -8.96 6.57
CA GLY A 310 -9.52 -10.19 6.40
C GLY A 310 -8.75 -10.61 7.65
N GLY A 311 -8.40 -9.66 8.54
CA GLY A 311 -7.82 -9.97 9.85
C GLY A 311 -8.69 -10.90 10.70
N ALA A 312 -10.02 -10.84 10.57
CA ALA A 312 -10.94 -11.70 11.29
C ALA A 312 -10.81 -13.19 10.92
N LEU A 313 -10.24 -13.53 9.76
CA LEU A 313 -9.95 -14.91 9.37
C LEU A 313 -8.95 -15.61 10.31
N MET A 314 -8.13 -14.83 11.03
CA MET A 314 -7.19 -15.38 12.02
C MET A 314 -7.88 -15.86 13.30
N SER A 315 -9.11 -15.42 13.58
CA SER A 315 -9.87 -15.80 14.78
C SER A 315 -10.91 -16.85 14.47
N ARG A 316 -10.94 -17.95 15.23
CA ARG A 316 -12.01 -18.97 15.14
C ARG A 316 -13.35 -18.38 15.55
N ARG A 317 -13.38 -17.40 16.46
CA ARG A 317 -14.60 -16.74 16.92
C ARG A 317 -15.19 -15.84 15.85
N HIS A 318 -14.38 -15.12 15.08
CA HIS A 318 -14.85 -14.08 14.15
C HIS A 318 -14.77 -14.43 12.66
N ARG A 319 -14.05 -15.49 12.28
CA ARG A 319 -13.92 -15.89 10.86
C ARG A 319 -15.26 -16.15 10.14
N HIS A 320 -16.33 -16.40 10.90
CA HIS A 320 -17.67 -16.59 10.37
C HIS A 320 -18.21 -15.36 9.63
N LEU A 321 -17.69 -14.15 9.92
CA LEU A 321 -18.01 -12.91 9.21
C LEU A 321 -17.62 -12.98 7.72
N LEU A 322 -16.68 -13.85 7.35
CA LEU A 322 -16.24 -14.09 5.97
C LEU A 322 -16.64 -15.48 5.47
N ASN A 323 -17.71 -16.07 6.03
CA ASN A 323 -18.23 -17.34 5.54
C ASN A 323 -18.49 -17.28 4.03
N ASN A 324 -18.13 -18.36 3.33
CA ASN A 324 -18.17 -18.48 1.87
C ASN A 324 -17.10 -17.71 1.08
N ILE A 325 -16.12 -17.06 1.74
CA ILE A 325 -15.00 -16.39 1.03
C ILE A 325 -14.22 -17.33 0.09
N HIS A 326 -14.15 -18.62 0.41
CA HIS A 326 -13.52 -19.65 -0.43
C HIS A 326 -14.16 -19.80 -1.83
N ARG A 327 -15.37 -19.27 -2.05
CA ARG A 327 -16.02 -19.25 -3.38
C ARG A 327 -15.54 -18.11 -4.27
N ALA A 328 -14.87 -17.10 -3.72
CA ALA A 328 -14.33 -15.98 -4.48
C ALA A 328 -13.28 -16.43 -5.51
N ASP A 329 -13.10 -15.65 -6.56
CA ASP A 329 -12.02 -15.81 -7.53
C ASP A 329 -10.74 -15.14 -7.03
N SER A 330 -10.86 -14.02 -6.31
CA SER A 330 -9.74 -13.34 -5.67
C SER A 330 -10.10 -12.63 -4.38
N VAL A 331 -9.09 -12.44 -3.52
CA VAL A 331 -9.19 -11.77 -2.24
C VAL A 331 -8.08 -10.74 -2.09
N THR A 332 -8.43 -9.53 -1.69
CA THR A 332 -7.47 -8.55 -1.16
C THR A 332 -7.42 -8.70 0.36
N TRP A 333 -6.22 -8.72 0.97
CA TRP A 333 -6.06 -8.74 2.42
C TRP A 333 -4.85 -7.90 2.84
N ASN A 334 -5.02 -6.97 3.81
CA ASN A 334 -3.94 -6.12 4.29
C ASN A 334 -3.54 -6.48 5.73
N PRO A 335 -2.47 -7.29 5.93
CA PRO A 335 -1.88 -7.48 7.25
C PRO A 335 -1.47 -6.18 7.95
N HIS A 336 -1.18 -5.10 7.21
CA HIS A 336 -0.82 -3.81 7.82
C HIS A 336 -1.96 -3.07 8.52
N LYS A 337 -3.18 -3.61 8.46
CA LYS A 337 -4.36 -3.05 9.13
C LYS A 337 -4.62 -3.75 10.46
N LEU A 338 -5.63 -4.64 10.53
CA LEU A 338 -6.03 -5.33 11.78
C LEU A 338 -4.89 -6.14 12.44
N LEU A 339 -3.96 -6.67 11.66
CA LEU A 339 -2.82 -7.46 12.17
C LEU A 339 -1.59 -6.63 12.50
N THR A 340 -1.69 -5.30 12.37
CA THR A 340 -0.68 -4.29 12.77
C THR A 340 0.71 -4.48 12.17
N ALA A 341 0.83 -5.13 11.00
CA ALA A 341 2.10 -5.19 10.29
C ALA A 341 2.54 -3.76 9.86
N PRO A 342 3.82 -3.40 9.90
CA PRO A 342 4.25 -2.07 9.46
C PRO A 342 3.87 -1.78 8.01
N GLN A 343 3.44 -0.56 7.75
CA GLN A 343 3.01 -0.15 6.41
C GLN A 343 4.18 -0.13 5.41
N GLN A 344 3.98 -0.53 4.15
CA GLN A 344 2.82 -1.22 3.60
C GLN A 344 2.95 -2.74 3.75
N CYS A 345 1.85 -3.46 3.85
CA CYS A 345 1.83 -4.93 3.78
C CYS A 345 0.44 -5.37 3.32
N SER A 346 0.29 -5.65 2.02
CA SER A 346 -0.99 -5.98 1.39
C SER A 346 -0.80 -7.10 0.40
N THR A 347 -1.80 -7.95 0.25
CA THR A 347 -1.74 -9.10 -0.66
C THR A 347 -2.95 -9.12 -1.58
N PHE A 348 -2.71 -9.51 -2.82
CA PHE A 348 -3.73 -10.02 -3.73
C PHE A 348 -3.58 -11.54 -3.80
N LEU A 349 -4.65 -12.27 -3.53
CA LEU A 349 -4.73 -13.73 -3.60
C LEU A 349 -5.74 -14.11 -4.69
N THR A 350 -5.48 -15.19 -5.41
CA THR A 350 -6.39 -15.73 -6.42
C THR A 350 -6.42 -17.24 -6.32
N ARG A 351 -7.59 -17.85 -6.54
CA ARG A 351 -7.70 -19.32 -6.64
C ARG A 351 -7.14 -19.88 -7.95
N HIS A 352 -6.83 -19.01 -8.91
CA HIS A 352 -6.35 -19.35 -10.24
C HIS A 352 -4.81 -19.36 -10.29
N THR A 353 -4.19 -20.51 -10.56
CA THR A 353 -2.73 -20.73 -10.52
C THR A 353 -1.96 -20.03 -11.64
N ASP A 354 -2.51 -20.00 -12.85
CA ASP A 354 -1.78 -19.58 -14.06
C ASP A 354 -2.37 -18.30 -14.68
N LEU A 355 -2.85 -17.39 -13.84
CA LEU A 355 -3.50 -16.16 -14.29
C LEU A 355 -2.57 -14.94 -14.28
N LEU A 356 -1.80 -14.76 -13.19
CA LEU A 356 -1.05 -13.52 -12.97
C LEU A 356 0.05 -13.30 -14.01
N GLY A 357 0.81 -14.34 -14.34
CA GLY A 357 1.87 -14.27 -15.35
C GLY A 357 1.33 -13.89 -16.74
N PRO A 358 0.40 -14.66 -17.33
CA PRO A 358 -0.20 -14.30 -18.62
C PRO A 358 -0.90 -12.94 -18.63
N CYS A 359 -1.49 -12.52 -17.50
CA CYS A 359 -2.15 -11.23 -17.39
C CYS A 359 -1.16 -10.05 -17.44
N HIS A 360 -0.02 -10.12 -16.74
CA HIS A 360 0.86 -8.96 -16.54
C HIS A 360 2.23 -9.05 -17.21
N SER A 361 2.69 -10.22 -17.63
CA SER A 361 4.02 -10.41 -18.22
C SER A 361 4.21 -9.54 -19.47
N ALA A 362 5.40 -8.92 -19.54
CA ALA A 362 5.90 -8.24 -20.74
C ALA A 362 7.04 -9.04 -21.42
N SER A 363 7.37 -10.22 -20.89
CA SER A 363 8.45 -11.10 -21.40
C SER A 363 9.78 -10.37 -21.60
N ALA A 364 10.18 -9.54 -20.62
CA ALA A 364 11.41 -8.75 -20.70
C ALA A 364 12.66 -9.66 -20.65
N THR A 365 13.36 -9.77 -21.78
CA THR A 365 14.48 -10.72 -21.97
C THR A 365 15.73 -10.40 -21.13
N TYR A 366 15.88 -9.17 -20.64
CA TYR A 366 17.03 -8.79 -19.80
C TYR A 366 16.88 -9.21 -18.33
N LEU A 367 15.68 -9.61 -17.90
CA LEU A 367 15.36 -9.87 -16.50
C LEU A 367 14.85 -11.30 -16.25
N PHE A 368 14.01 -11.80 -17.16
CA PHE A 368 13.37 -13.11 -17.06
C PHE A 368 13.93 -14.07 -18.12
N GLN A 369 15.24 -14.29 -18.08
CA GLN A 369 15.88 -15.31 -18.91
C GLN A 369 15.35 -16.70 -18.54
N LYS A 370 15.06 -17.54 -19.55
CA LYS A 370 14.56 -18.90 -19.30
C LYS A 370 15.68 -19.94 -19.14
N ASP A 371 16.88 -19.59 -19.57
CA ASP A 371 18.10 -20.40 -19.59
C ASP A 371 18.99 -20.18 -18.35
N LYS A 372 18.40 -19.74 -17.23
CA LYS A 372 19.11 -19.63 -15.96
C LYS A 372 19.47 -21.01 -15.39
N PHE A 373 20.48 -21.03 -14.54
CA PHE A 373 21.00 -22.26 -13.89
C PHE A 373 20.11 -22.79 -12.75
N TYR A 374 18.92 -22.22 -12.54
CA TYR A 374 17.93 -22.62 -11.53
C TYR A 374 16.53 -22.65 -12.14
N ASP A 375 15.57 -23.22 -11.40
CA ASP A 375 14.17 -23.29 -11.83
C ASP A 375 13.53 -21.88 -11.86
N THR A 376 13.32 -21.36 -13.06
CA THR A 376 12.83 -19.99 -13.29
C THR A 376 11.37 -19.78 -12.89
N LYS A 377 10.64 -20.83 -12.47
CA LYS A 377 9.29 -20.66 -11.89
C LYS A 377 9.29 -19.82 -10.59
N TYR A 378 10.45 -19.73 -9.93
CA TYR A 378 10.63 -18.88 -8.75
C TYR A 378 10.87 -17.40 -9.10
N ASP A 379 11.05 -17.05 -10.38
CA ASP A 379 11.08 -15.66 -10.81
C ASP A 379 9.65 -15.14 -10.93
N THR A 380 9.21 -14.38 -9.93
CA THR A 380 7.81 -13.94 -9.82
C THR A 380 7.55 -12.59 -10.49
N GLY A 381 8.58 -11.86 -10.94
CA GLY A 381 8.45 -10.48 -11.38
C GLY A 381 7.43 -10.28 -12.52
N ASP A 382 7.31 -11.23 -13.44
CA ASP A 382 6.35 -11.19 -14.56
C ASP A 382 4.88 -11.35 -14.13
N LYS A 383 4.61 -11.66 -12.85
CA LYS A 383 3.26 -11.65 -12.25
C LYS A 383 2.81 -10.23 -11.87
N HIS A 384 3.75 -9.30 -11.73
CA HIS A 384 3.51 -7.95 -11.23
C HIS A 384 3.49 -6.90 -12.35
N ILE A 385 2.79 -5.80 -12.11
CA ILE A 385 2.93 -4.57 -12.91
C ILE A 385 4.16 -3.74 -12.50
N GLN A 386 4.76 -4.03 -11.34
CA GLN A 386 5.96 -3.37 -10.84
C GLN A 386 7.21 -4.11 -11.32
N CYS A 387 8.28 -3.37 -11.59
CA CYS A 387 9.61 -3.95 -11.82
C CYS A 387 10.37 -4.10 -10.49
N GLY A 388 10.93 -3.01 -9.96
CA GLY A 388 11.53 -3.00 -8.62
C GLY A 388 10.47 -3.11 -7.53
N ARG A 389 10.68 -4.00 -6.56
CA ARG A 389 9.67 -4.29 -5.53
C ARG A 389 10.28 -4.59 -4.17
N ARG A 390 9.78 -3.91 -3.14
CA ARG A 390 10.19 -4.11 -1.75
C ARG A 390 9.78 -5.51 -1.25
N ALA A 391 10.61 -6.10 -0.39
CA ALA A 391 10.31 -7.32 0.34
C ALA A 391 9.40 -7.03 1.56
N ASP A 392 8.12 -6.72 1.32
CA ASP A 392 7.15 -6.46 2.40
C ASP A 392 6.80 -7.72 3.22
N VAL A 393 7.19 -8.90 2.76
CA VAL A 393 6.93 -10.17 3.43
C VAL A 393 7.65 -10.30 4.77
N LEU A 394 8.89 -9.82 4.89
CA LEU A 394 9.76 -10.19 6.02
C LEU A 394 9.17 -9.74 7.35
N LYS A 395 8.73 -8.49 7.45
CA LYS A 395 8.06 -7.97 8.65
C LYS A 395 6.86 -8.81 9.06
N PHE A 396 6.02 -9.22 8.11
CA PHE A 396 4.82 -9.98 8.44
C PHE A 396 5.13 -11.44 8.78
N TRP A 397 6.01 -12.08 8.01
CA TRP A 397 6.52 -13.42 8.32
C TRP A 397 7.18 -13.46 9.71
N PHE A 398 8.01 -12.46 10.04
CA PHE A 398 8.72 -12.42 11.32
C PHE A 398 7.76 -12.21 12.50
N MET A 399 6.74 -11.36 12.36
CA MET A 399 5.64 -11.27 13.30
C MET A 399 4.92 -12.61 13.48
N TRP A 400 4.65 -13.31 12.38
CA TRP A 400 3.99 -14.62 12.43
C TRP A 400 4.84 -15.67 13.13
N LYS A 401 6.16 -15.66 12.90
CA LYS A 401 7.09 -16.55 13.62
C LYS A 401 7.16 -16.24 15.10
N ALA A 402 7.08 -14.98 15.50
CA ALA A 402 7.12 -14.56 16.89
C ALA A 402 5.81 -14.86 17.65
N LYS A 403 4.66 -14.66 17.00
CA LYS A 403 3.33 -14.76 17.63
C LYS A 403 2.65 -16.12 17.43
N GLY A 404 2.97 -16.82 16.34
CA GLY A 404 2.15 -17.91 15.83
C GLY A 404 0.75 -17.44 15.40
N SER A 405 -0.04 -18.37 14.86
CA SER A 405 -1.45 -18.09 14.53
C SER A 405 -2.29 -17.84 15.79
N ASP A 406 -1.98 -18.51 16.90
CA ASP A 406 -2.69 -18.31 18.17
C ASP A 406 -2.48 -16.91 18.75
N GLY A 407 -1.28 -16.32 18.59
CA GLY A 407 -1.03 -14.94 19.01
C GLY A 407 -1.77 -13.91 18.16
N PHE A 408 -1.92 -14.16 16.85
CA PHE A 408 -2.78 -13.33 15.99
C PHE A 408 -4.26 -13.52 16.32
N GLU A 409 -4.72 -14.74 16.58
CA GLU A 409 -6.08 -15.04 17.03
C GLU A 409 -6.41 -14.25 18.32
N ALA A 410 -5.56 -14.36 19.34
CA ALA A 410 -5.74 -13.64 20.61
C ALA A 410 -5.75 -12.11 20.45
N HIS A 411 -4.89 -11.57 19.57
CA HIS A 411 -4.89 -10.14 19.23
C HIS A 411 -6.22 -9.72 18.60
N ILE A 412 -6.68 -10.44 17.58
CA ILE A 412 -7.94 -10.13 16.90
C ILE A 412 -9.13 -10.22 17.87
N ASP A 413 -9.21 -11.29 18.67
CA ASP A 413 -10.28 -11.44 19.66
C ASP A 413 -10.32 -10.26 20.63
N ARG A 414 -9.15 -9.82 21.12
CA ARG A 414 -9.03 -8.66 22.01
C ARG A 414 -9.53 -7.37 21.36
N VAL A 415 -9.19 -7.10 20.09
CA VAL A 415 -9.62 -5.86 19.43
C VAL A 415 -11.14 -5.88 19.21
N PHE A 416 -11.73 -7.03 18.89
CA PHE A 416 -13.19 -7.17 18.81
C PHE A 416 -13.86 -7.03 20.19
N ASP A 417 -13.30 -7.61 21.26
CA ASP A 417 -13.80 -7.43 22.63
C ASP A 417 -13.80 -5.95 23.03
N ASN A 418 -12.75 -5.21 22.68
CA ASN A 418 -12.65 -3.78 22.97
C ASN A 418 -13.71 -2.96 22.23
N ALA A 419 -14.00 -3.30 20.97
CA ALA A 419 -15.04 -2.63 20.19
C ALA A 419 -16.44 -2.92 20.75
N GLN A 420 -16.70 -4.17 21.15
CA GLN A 420 -17.94 -4.53 21.83
C GLN A 420 -18.07 -3.75 23.16
N TYR A 421 -17.02 -3.73 23.98
CA TYR A 421 -17.00 -2.99 25.23
C TYR A 421 -17.31 -1.49 25.03
N LEU A 422 -16.67 -0.84 24.05
CA LEU A 422 -16.95 0.56 23.72
C LEU A 422 -18.40 0.77 23.28
N THR A 423 -18.93 -0.14 22.46
CA THR A 423 -20.32 -0.09 21.99
C THR A 423 -21.31 -0.14 23.16
N GLU A 424 -21.11 -1.08 24.10
CA GLU A 424 -21.93 -1.21 25.30
C GLU A 424 -21.85 0.04 26.19
N LEU A 425 -20.66 0.59 26.38
CA LEU A 425 -20.48 1.84 27.15
C LEU A 425 -21.24 3.00 26.53
N LEU A 426 -21.14 3.19 25.21
CA LEU A 426 -21.78 4.28 24.51
C LEU A 426 -23.31 4.15 24.53
N ARG A 427 -23.84 2.91 24.43
CA ARG A 427 -25.29 2.68 24.45
C ARG A 427 -25.95 3.17 25.74
N HIS A 428 -25.25 3.10 26.85
CA HIS A 428 -25.78 3.47 28.16
C HIS A 428 -25.34 4.86 28.63
N ARG A 429 -24.61 5.62 27.80
CA ARG A 429 -24.09 6.93 28.16
C ARG A 429 -24.92 8.06 27.52
N PRO A 430 -25.55 8.94 28.31
CA PRO A 430 -26.23 10.13 27.77
C PRO A 430 -25.28 11.00 26.94
N GLY A 431 -25.82 11.67 25.93
CA GLY A 431 -25.04 12.49 25.00
C GLY A 431 -24.32 11.69 23.90
N PHE A 432 -24.58 10.39 23.76
CA PHE A 432 -24.08 9.59 22.65
C PHE A 432 -25.21 8.84 21.94
N LYS A 433 -25.11 8.74 20.61
CA LYS A 433 -26.05 7.98 19.78
C LYS A 433 -25.28 7.10 18.81
N LEU A 434 -25.41 5.78 18.95
CA LEU A 434 -24.85 4.82 18.01
C LEU A 434 -25.48 5.01 16.62
N VAL A 435 -24.66 4.90 15.56
CA VAL A 435 -25.13 4.83 14.17
C VAL A 435 -25.74 3.45 13.91
N LEU A 436 -25.07 2.40 14.38
CA LEU A 436 -25.52 1.02 14.34
C LEU A 436 -25.57 0.44 15.76
N ASP A 437 -26.69 -0.18 16.14
CA ASP A 437 -26.84 -0.78 17.46
C ASP A 437 -25.88 -1.94 17.71
N LYS A 438 -25.52 -2.66 16.64
CA LYS A 438 -24.65 -3.84 16.65
C LYS A 438 -23.65 -3.77 15.48
N PRO A 439 -22.50 -3.11 15.66
CA PRO A 439 -21.44 -3.14 14.66
C PRO A 439 -20.94 -4.57 14.42
N GLU A 440 -20.59 -4.88 13.17
CA GLU A 440 -20.10 -6.23 12.80
C GLU A 440 -18.58 -6.39 12.96
N CYS A 441 -17.86 -5.27 12.97
CA CYS A 441 -16.40 -5.23 13.08
C CYS A 441 -15.97 -4.33 14.24
N THR A 442 -14.72 -3.90 14.23
CA THR A 442 -14.12 -3.05 15.26
C THR A 442 -14.44 -1.56 15.07
N ASN A 443 -15.17 -1.22 14.00
CA ASN A 443 -15.68 0.10 13.70
C ASN A 443 -16.89 0.43 14.58
N VAL A 444 -16.73 1.34 15.55
CA VAL A 444 -17.86 1.82 16.37
C VAL A 444 -18.21 3.24 15.93
N SER A 445 -19.28 3.38 15.15
CA SER A 445 -19.75 4.67 14.64
C SER A 445 -20.83 5.26 15.53
N PHE A 446 -20.66 6.53 15.95
CA PHE A 446 -21.59 7.22 16.85
C PHE A 446 -21.52 8.73 16.69
N TRP A 447 -22.59 9.42 17.09
CA TRP A 447 -22.62 10.86 17.31
C TRP A 447 -22.43 11.19 18.79
N TYR A 448 -21.76 12.31 19.06
CA TYR A 448 -21.86 13.02 20.32
C TYR A 448 -22.94 14.10 20.20
N ILE A 449 -23.87 14.12 21.15
CA ILE A 449 -24.99 15.06 21.24
C ILE A 449 -24.69 15.97 22.44
N PRO A 450 -24.24 17.21 22.20
CA PRO A 450 -24.01 18.18 23.27
C PRO A 450 -25.28 18.44 24.10
N PRO A 451 -25.13 18.79 25.39
CA PRO A 451 -26.25 19.10 26.27
C PRO A 451 -27.06 20.33 25.86
#